data_AF-A0A7W6BKM0-F1
#
_entry.id   AF-A0A7W6BKM0-F1
#
_cell.length_a   1.000
_cell.length_b   1.000
_cell.length_c   1.000
_cell.angle_alpha   90.00
_cell.angle_beta   90.00
_cell.angle_gamma   90.00
#
_symmetry.space_group_name_H-M   'P 1'
#
loop_
_entity.id
_entity.type
_entity.pdbx_description
1 polymer ?
#
loop_
_entity_poly.entity_id
_entity_poly.type
_entity_poly.pdbx_seq_one_letter_code
_entity_poly.pdbx_strand_id
1 'polypeptide(L)'
;MTDDLKARLRACAKEFRLHNVYSRDGDTIRLRTQARECEDAADRIEALEAENKRLREDKLRLDFLDLCNARLNARYGTKYQWRLILNHNVSRLMLGSQEVDLDDSIANGLPSCRLAIDEQISAATRAALAGGGDE
;
A
#
# COMPACT_ATOMS: atom_id res chain seq x y z
N MET A 1 -12.72 7.42 -12.86
CA MET A 1 -12.76 8.91 -12.79
C MET A 1 -11.36 9.51 -12.92
N THR A 2 -10.36 9.00 -12.19
CA THR A 2 -8.97 9.45 -12.29
C THR A 2 -8.26 9.00 -13.57
N ASP A 3 -8.59 7.82 -14.10
CA ASP A 3 -8.08 7.38 -15.42
C ASP A 3 -8.54 8.30 -16.57
N ASP A 4 -9.79 8.75 -16.52
CA ASP A 4 -10.32 9.75 -17.46
C ASP A 4 -9.56 11.08 -17.35
N LEU A 5 -9.25 11.53 -16.12
CA LEU A 5 -8.49 12.75 -15.89
C LEU A 5 -7.05 12.66 -16.42
N LYS A 6 -6.33 11.56 -16.15
CA LYS A 6 -4.98 11.33 -16.69
C LYS A 6 -4.98 11.31 -18.22
N ALA A 7 -5.96 10.63 -18.83
CA ALA A 7 -6.11 10.57 -20.28
C ALA A 7 -6.36 11.96 -20.88
N ARG A 8 -7.22 12.76 -20.24
CA ARG A 8 -7.51 14.14 -20.65
C ARG A 8 -6.28 15.05 -20.52
N LEU A 9 -5.50 14.94 -19.45
CA LEU A 9 -4.25 15.69 -19.28
C LEU A 9 -3.24 15.35 -20.37
N ARG A 10 -3.05 14.06 -20.68
CA ARG A 10 -2.16 13.61 -21.76
C ARG A 10 -2.66 14.08 -23.14
N ALA A 11 -3.98 14.11 -23.36
CA ALA A 11 -4.57 14.68 -24.57
C ALA A 11 -4.32 16.20 -24.67
N CYS A 12 -4.54 16.95 -23.60
CA CYS A 12 -4.24 18.39 -23.54
C CYS A 12 -2.76 18.67 -23.83
N ALA A 13 -1.85 17.86 -23.28
CA ALA A 13 -0.42 17.99 -23.55
C ALA A 13 -0.08 17.81 -25.05
N LYS A 14 -0.74 16.86 -25.71
CA LYS A 14 -0.61 16.65 -27.16
C LYS A 14 -1.10 17.86 -27.94
N GLU A 15 -2.27 18.38 -27.60
CA GLU A 15 -2.84 19.57 -28.25
C GLU A 15 -1.93 20.80 -28.10
N PHE A 16 -1.39 21.04 -26.89
CA PHE A 16 -0.46 22.14 -26.63
C PHE A 16 0.87 22.06 -27.41
N ARG A 17 1.27 20.86 -27.85
CA ARG A 17 2.45 20.68 -28.71
C ARG A 17 2.17 20.92 -30.19
N LEU A 18 0.94 20.65 -30.61
CA LEU A 18 0.52 20.73 -32.02
C LEU A 18 0.04 22.13 -32.38
N HIS A 19 -0.51 22.88 -31.42
CA HIS A 19 -1.00 24.23 -31.64
C HIS A 19 0.06 25.30 -31.40
N ASN A 20 0.18 26.19 -32.39
CA ASN A 20 0.94 27.41 -32.28
C ASN A 20 0.04 28.49 -31.65
N VAL A 21 0.51 29.12 -30.57
CA VAL A 21 -0.06 30.37 -30.07
C VAL A 21 0.83 31.50 -30.55
N TYR A 22 0.26 32.64 -30.90
CA TYR A 22 1.02 33.79 -31.37
C TYR A 22 1.06 34.87 -30.29
N SER A 23 2.23 35.49 -30.09
CA SER A 23 2.36 36.67 -29.24
C SER A 23 1.64 37.87 -29.88
N ARG A 24 1.48 38.96 -29.12
CA ARG A 24 0.95 40.22 -29.65
C ARG A 24 1.79 40.78 -30.81
N ASP A 25 3.07 40.41 -30.86
CA ASP A 25 4.04 40.82 -31.87
C ASP A 25 4.11 39.85 -33.07
N GLY A 26 3.30 38.78 -33.06
CA GLY A 26 3.20 37.80 -34.15
C GLY A 26 4.18 36.62 -34.04
N ASP A 27 5.00 36.58 -32.98
CA ASP A 27 5.94 35.49 -32.74
C ASP A 27 5.24 34.21 -32.28
N THR A 28 5.74 33.06 -32.72
CA THR A 28 5.15 31.77 -32.37
C THR A 28 5.59 31.32 -30.98
N ILE A 29 4.66 31.33 -30.02
CA ILE A 29 4.82 30.74 -28.68
C ILE A 29 4.31 29.31 -28.75
N ARG A 30 5.21 28.35 -28.56
CA ARG A 30 4.81 26.97 -28.32
C ARG A 30 4.45 26.81 -26.85
N LEU A 31 3.30 26.22 -26.56
CA LEU A 31 2.84 25.91 -25.20
C LEU A 31 3.55 24.68 -24.62
N ARG A 32 4.88 24.57 -24.83
CA ARG A 32 5.70 23.43 -24.38
C ARG A 32 5.71 23.31 -22.87
N THR A 33 5.67 24.43 -22.15
CA THR A 33 5.61 24.44 -20.68
C THR A 33 4.28 23.85 -20.20
N GLN A 34 3.16 24.31 -20.76
CA GLN A 34 1.83 23.80 -20.41
C GLN A 34 1.64 22.33 -20.80
N ALA A 35 2.23 21.92 -21.94
CA ALA A 35 2.25 20.51 -22.32
C ALA A 35 2.98 19.65 -21.30
N ARG A 36 4.15 20.10 -20.85
CA ARG A 36 4.94 19.43 -19.82
C ARG A 36 4.20 19.39 -18.48
N GLU A 37 3.60 20.50 -18.05
CA GLU A 37 2.83 20.56 -16.80
C GLU A 37 1.66 19.57 -16.80
N CYS A 38 0.98 19.39 -17.94
CA CYS A 38 -0.09 18.41 -18.07
C CYS A 38 0.43 16.97 -17.94
N GLU A 39 1.60 16.66 -18.50
CA GLU A 39 2.23 15.34 -18.37
C GLU A 39 2.72 15.09 -16.95
N ASP A 40 3.46 16.05 -16.37
CA ASP A 40 3.94 15.98 -14.99
C ASP A 40 2.76 15.78 -14.02
N ALA A 41 1.62 16.44 -14.27
CA ALA A 41 0.41 16.23 -13.49
C ALA A 41 -0.18 14.82 -13.66
N ALA A 42 -0.25 14.30 -14.88
CA ALA A 42 -0.75 12.94 -15.13
C ALA A 42 0.12 11.88 -14.46
N ASP A 43 1.43 12.03 -14.55
CA ASP A 43 2.41 11.11 -13.97
C ASP A 43 2.40 11.19 -12.44
N ARG A 44 2.21 12.40 -11.88
CA ARG A 44 2.04 12.57 -10.43
C ARG A 44 0.77 11.90 -9.91
N ILE A 45 -0.34 11.98 -10.64
CA ILE A 45 -1.57 11.27 -10.27
C ILE A 45 -1.31 9.76 -10.23
N GLU A 46 -0.66 9.22 -11.27
CA GLU A 46 -0.34 7.79 -11.35
C GLU A 46 0.57 7.33 -10.19
N ALA A 47 1.61 8.11 -9.87
CA ALA A 47 2.48 7.83 -8.73
C ALA A 47 1.71 7.84 -7.40
N LEU A 48 0.85 8.84 -7.17
CA LEU A 48 0.04 8.95 -5.96
C LEU A 48 -0.98 7.82 -5.84
N GLU A 49 -1.57 7.37 -6.94
CA GLU A 49 -2.48 6.21 -6.93
C GLU A 49 -1.76 4.92 -6.55
N ALA A 50 -0.56 4.70 -7.11
CA ALA A 50 0.27 3.55 -6.76
C ALA A 50 0.69 3.57 -5.28
N GLU A 51 1.09 4.73 -4.76
CA GLU A 51 1.43 4.90 -3.35
C GLU A 51 0.21 4.70 -2.44
N ASN A 52 -0.94 5.30 -2.76
CA ASN A 52 -2.18 5.10 -2.00
C ASN A 52 -2.60 3.62 -1.98
N LYS A 53 -2.45 2.90 -3.10
CA LYS A 53 -2.70 1.46 -3.12
C LYS A 53 -1.79 0.71 -2.15
N ARG A 54 -0.48 0.96 -2.20
CA ARG A 54 0.48 0.34 -1.26
C ARG A 54 0.17 0.66 0.20
N LEU A 55 -0.18 1.91 0.50
CA LEU A 55 -0.55 2.33 1.85
C LEU A 55 -1.83 1.64 2.34
N ARG A 56 -2.83 1.46 1.47
CA ARG A 56 -4.05 0.72 1.80
C ARG A 56 -3.76 -0.75 2.07
N GLU A 57 -2.90 -1.38 1.29
CA GLU A 57 -2.47 -2.77 1.52
C GLU A 57 -1.72 -2.90 2.85
N ASP A 58 -0.80 -1.97 3.16
CA ASP A 58 -0.10 -1.96 4.44
C ASP A 58 -1.05 -1.72 5.61
N LYS A 59 -2.05 -0.85 5.45
CA LYS A 59 -3.11 -0.67 6.44
C LYS A 59 -3.87 -1.97 6.69
N LEU A 60 -4.30 -2.67 5.63
CA LEU A 60 -5.02 -3.94 5.76
C LEU A 60 -4.21 -5.00 6.51
N ARG A 61 -2.89 -5.05 6.28
CA ARG A 61 -1.98 -5.95 7.01
C ARG A 61 -1.97 -5.66 8.51
N LEU A 62 -1.87 -4.39 8.89
CA LEU A 62 -1.91 -3.98 10.30
C LEU A 62 -3.28 -4.25 10.94
N ASP A 63 -4.36 -3.89 10.25
CA ASP A 63 -5.73 -4.15 10.71
C ASP A 63 -5.99 -5.65 10.92
N PHE A 64 -5.42 -6.52 10.06
CA PHE A 64 -5.50 -7.97 10.21
C PHE A 64 -4.80 -8.46 11.49
N LEU A 65 -3.61 -7.94 11.79
CA LEU A 65 -2.90 -8.28 13.02
C LEU A 65 -3.73 -7.88 14.25
N ASP A 66 -4.28 -6.67 14.26
CA ASP A 66 -5.12 -6.18 15.35
C ASP A 66 -6.40 -7.03 15.53
N LEU A 67 -7.02 -7.44 14.43
CA LEU A 67 -8.16 -8.37 14.47
C LEU A 67 -7.79 -9.72 15.09
N CYS A 68 -6.63 -10.29 14.72
CA CYS A 68 -6.13 -11.54 15.28
C CYS A 68 -5.88 -11.41 16.79
N ASN A 69 -5.24 -10.33 17.24
CA ASN A 69 -5.01 -10.09 18.66
C ASN A 69 -6.33 -9.92 19.43
N ALA A 70 -7.28 -9.15 18.88
CA ALA A 70 -8.60 -8.98 19.49
C ALA A 70 -9.34 -10.31 19.64
N ARG A 71 -9.32 -11.17 18.61
CA ARG A 71 -9.91 -12.52 18.64
C ARG A 71 -9.23 -13.42 19.66
N LEU A 72 -7.91 -13.39 19.75
CA LEU A 72 -7.15 -14.16 20.74
C LEU A 72 -7.54 -13.75 22.16
N ASN A 73 -7.55 -12.44 22.42
CA ASN A 73 -7.96 -11.88 23.72
C ASN A 73 -9.40 -12.25 24.08
N ALA A 74 -10.33 -12.15 23.13
CA ALA A 74 -11.72 -12.55 23.36
C ALA A 74 -11.86 -14.05 23.67
N ARG A 75 -11.11 -14.92 22.96
CA ARG A 75 -11.15 -16.37 23.14
C ARG A 75 -10.62 -16.83 24.50
N TYR A 76 -9.54 -16.20 24.98
CA TYR A 76 -8.85 -16.62 26.20
C TYR A 76 -9.08 -15.68 27.40
N GLY A 77 -9.90 -14.64 27.26
CA GLY A 77 -10.14 -13.66 28.32
C GLY A 77 -8.91 -12.82 28.69
N THR A 78 -7.92 -12.74 27.80
CA THR A 78 -6.66 -12.02 28.02
C THR A 78 -6.75 -10.57 27.57
N LYS A 79 -5.73 -9.77 27.89
CA LYS A 79 -5.64 -8.34 27.50
C LYS A 79 -4.28 -8.01 26.86
N TYR A 80 -3.74 -8.94 26.06
CA TYR A 80 -2.45 -8.78 25.42
C TYR A 80 -2.43 -7.57 24.47
N GLN A 81 -1.32 -6.83 24.51
CA GLN A 81 -1.04 -5.66 23.69
C GLN A 81 0.21 -5.90 22.85
N TRP A 82 0.40 -5.17 21.76
CA TRP A 82 1.61 -5.32 20.94
C TRP A 82 2.85 -4.72 21.64
N ARG A 83 3.99 -5.39 21.51
CA ARG A 83 5.31 -4.87 21.90
C ARG A 83 6.31 -5.01 20.75
N LEU A 84 7.00 -3.92 20.42
CA LEU A 84 8.07 -3.87 19.43
C LEU A 84 9.43 -3.77 20.14
N ILE A 85 10.36 -4.66 19.80
CA ILE A 85 11.75 -4.66 20.29
C ILE A 85 12.67 -4.49 19.07
N LEU A 86 13.45 -3.42 19.06
CA LEU A 86 14.43 -3.11 18.01
C LEU A 86 15.80 -2.85 18.65
N ASN A 87 16.79 -3.65 18.28
CA ASN A 87 18.20 -3.40 18.59
C ASN A 87 19.10 -3.90 17.43
N HIS A 88 20.41 -3.72 17.55
CA HIS A 88 21.37 -4.05 16.49
C HIS A 88 21.45 -5.56 16.15
N ASN A 89 20.97 -6.44 17.02
CA ASN A 89 20.98 -7.89 16.82
C ASN A 89 19.58 -8.49 16.59
N VAL A 90 18.51 -7.76 16.93
CA VAL A 90 17.15 -8.31 16.97
C VAL A 90 16.13 -7.25 16.54
N SER A 91 15.27 -7.62 15.60
CA SER A 91 14.03 -6.91 15.29
C SER A 91 12.85 -7.86 15.53
N ARG A 92 11.96 -7.54 16.48
CA ARG A 92 10.87 -8.45 16.87
C ARG A 92 9.57 -7.73 17.22
N LEU A 93 8.46 -8.27 16.71
CA LEU A 93 7.09 -7.90 17.06
C LEU A 93 6.45 -9.08 17.79
N MET A 94 5.96 -8.86 19.02
CA MET A 94 5.32 -9.92 19.83
C MET A 94 4.01 -9.43 20.45
N LEU A 95 3.14 -10.38 20.81
CA LEU A 95 2.11 -10.13 21.80
C LEU A 95 2.77 -9.97 23.18
N GLY A 96 2.33 -8.97 23.93
CA GLY A 96 2.89 -8.59 25.21
C GLY A 96 2.73 -9.68 26.27
N SER A 97 3.63 -9.66 27.25
CA SER A 97 3.81 -10.58 28.39
C SER A 97 4.39 -11.97 28.11
N GLN A 98 4.92 -12.26 26.92
CA GLN A 98 5.72 -13.48 26.68
C GLN A 98 7.22 -13.17 26.73
N GLU A 99 7.94 -13.96 27.54
CA GLU A 99 9.40 -14.06 27.52
C GLU A 99 9.86 -14.99 26.39
N VAL A 100 11.08 -14.74 25.93
CA VAL A 100 11.67 -15.25 24.70
C VAL A 100 12.11 -16.71 24.84
N ASP A 101 11.74 -17.56 23.88
CA ASP A 101 12.51 -18.77 23.58
C ASP A 101 13.72 -18.38 22.70
N LEU A 102 14.93 -18.64 23.21
CA LEU A 102 16.20 -18.27 22.58
C LEU A 102 16.77 -19.41 21.71
N ASP A 103 16.14 -20.60 21.70
CA ASP A 103 16.66 -21.80 21.02
C ASP A 103 16.05 -22.04 19.63
N ASP A 104 15.11 -21.20 19.18
CA ASP A 104 14.51 -21.28 17.83
C ASP A 104 15.50 -20.78 16.76
N SER A 105 16.49 -21.64 16.50
CA SER A 105 17.67 -21.43 15.68
C SER A 105 17.42 -21.64 14.18
N ILE A 106 16.17 -21.86 13.76
CA ILE A 106 15.83 -22.09 12.36
C ILE A 106 15.00 -20.92 11.83
N ALA A 107 15.59 -20.15 10.92
CA ALA A 107 14.93 -19.05 10.21
C ALA A 107 13.92 -19.58 9.16
N ASN A 108 12.84 -20.22 9.60
CA ASN A 108 11.73 -20.68 8.75
C ASN A 108 10.73 -19.54 8.41
N GLY A 109 11.24 -18.34 8.10
CA GLY A 109 10.44 -17.15 7.87
C GLY A 109 10.50 -16.65 6.42
N LEU A 110 9.45 -15.94 5.99
CA LEU A 110 9.45 -15.23 4.70
C LEU A 110 10.35 -13.99 4.76
N PRO A 111 10.94 -13.55 3.63
CA PRO A 111 11.92 -12.46 3.59
C PRO A 111 11.33 -11.06 3.90
N SER A 112 10.02 -10.96 4.09
CA SER A 112 9.34 -9.73 4.48
C SER A 112 8.17 -10.02 5.40
N CYS A 113 7.99 -9.18 6.42
CA CYS A 113 6.80 -9.20 7.26
C CYS A 113 5.50 -9.03 6.44
N ARG A 114 5.54 -8.26 5.34
CA ARG A 114 4.38 -8.09 4.44
C ARG A 114 3.96 -9.43 3.83
N LEU A 115 4.91 -10.19 3.29
CA LEU A 115 4.66 -11.51 2.69
C LEU A 115 4.13 -12.50 3.72
N ALA A 116 4.70 -12.50 4.93
CA ALA A 116 4.22 -13.35 6.03
C ALA A 116 2.77 -13.05 6.40
N ILE A 117 2.38 -11.77 6.45
CA ILE A 117 1.00 -11.37 6.75
C ILE A 117 0.08 -11.72 5.57
N ASP A 118 0.49 -11.44 4.33
CA ASP A 118 -0.31 -11.70 3.12
C ASP A 118 -0.64 -13.20 2.96
N GLU A 119 0.32 -14.09 3.29
CA GLU A 119 0.11 -15.54 3.28
C GLU A 119 -0.98 -15.95 4.29
N GLN A 120 -0.95 -15.39 5.50
CA GLN A 120 -1.93 -15.66 6.54
C GLN A 120 -3.32 -15.09 6.22
N ILE A 121 -3.39 -13.86 5.68
CA ILE A 121 -4.65 -13.27 5.19
C ILE A 121 -5.26 -14.18 4.12
N SER A 122 -4.45 -14.64 3.18
CA SER A 122 -4.89 -15.52 2.10
C SER A 122 -5.40 -16.86 2.64
N ALA A 123 -4.68 -17.46 3.60
CA ALA A 123 -5.10 -18.70 4.24
C ALA A 123 -6.43 -18.53 5.01
N ALA A 124 -6.57 -17.47 5.79
CA ALA A 124 -7.79 -17.16 6.54
C ALA A 124 -8.99 -16.90 5.61
N THR A 125 -8.77 -16.20 4.49
CA THR A 125 -9.80 -15.94 3.47
C THR A 125 -10.27 -17.24 2.82
N ARG A 126 -9.34 -18.13 2.44
CA ARG A 126 -9.67 -19.46 1.90
C ARG A 126 -10.48 -20.29 2.89
N ALA A 127 -10.08 -20.31 4.17
CA ALA A 127 -10.80 -21.03 5.20
C ALA A 127 -12.22 -20.49 5.40
N ALA A 128 -12.40 -19.16 5.39
CA ALA A 128 -13.72 -18.54 5.51
C ALA A 128 -14.65 -18.88 4.33
N LEU A 129 -14.12 -18.89 3.10
CA LEU A 129 -14.89 -19.25 1.90
C LEU A 129 -15.26 -20.74 1.86
N ALA A 130 -14.41 -21.62 2.39
CA ALA A 130 -14.69 -23.06 2.46
C ALA A 130 -15.69 -23.44 3.57
N GLY A 131 -15.74 -22.67 4.66
CA GLY A 131 -16.63 -22.94 5.80
C GLY A 131 -18.04 -22.35 5.69
N GLY A 132 -18.34 -21.56 4.64
CA GLY A 132 -19.66 -20.96 4.41
C GLY A 132 -20.60 -21.78 3.53
N GLY A 133 -20.31 -23.07 3.33
CA GLY A 133 -21.07 -23.99 2.45
C GLY A 133 -22.06 -24.92 3.16
N ASP A 134 -22.18 -24.84 4.47
CA ASP A 134 -23.12 -25.66 5.27
C ASP A 134 -24.05 -24.75 6.09
N GLU A 135 -25.09 -24.23 5.44
CA GLU A 135 -26.37 -23.85 6.07
C GLU A 135 -27.54 -24.43 5.26
#